data_AF-C7Q8T8-F1
#
_entry.id   AF-C7Q8T8-F1
#
_cell.length_a   1.000
_cell.length_b   1.000
_cell.length_c   1.000
_cell.angle_alpha   90.00
_cell.angle_beta   90.00
_cell.angle_gamma   90.00
#
_symmetry.space_group_name_H-M   'P 1'
#
loop_
_entity.id
_entity.type
_entity.pdbx_description
1 polymer ?
#
loop_
_entity_poly.entity_id
_entity_poly.type
_entity_poly.pdbx_seq_one_letter_code
_entity_poly.pdbx_strand_id
1 'polypeptide(L)'
;MDAEGLRGEQPSVTWHDAPVPPGMPVTQAYVWALDPDDGRVLIQDRGPQHPHRYTLPGGRPEPEDGGDLLQTAAREAMEESQIRIDTERAVYLGHQVVTWFEKRPEPYAQIRYAAPIIAYEPIGPDPDNGRTNRRFMTSLERAPELINWHETGASQAKAALRAGEELGFRVRDPSPEGYRDGEKDRYLVCHDYGMGALWWWVTARNATEIMERVADVVVATSSESIARFADGDLEEVDIDAPDENPLSSLKATRDEQRGKPGFGALVGRGTVYVRQAWDENGDGSLDHYLMELGQDGYRIRQVVEHADGRRVKTDDDDWPFNPPFDLYDPELGLAEVDRAVFEAAWDDAEHETGV
;
A
#
# COMPACT_ATOMS: atom_id res chain seq x y z
N MET A 1 -1.81 -62.77 11.24
CA MET A 1 -1.64 -62.02 9.98
C MET A 1 -2.34 -60.71 10.21
N ASP A 2 -1.57 -59.74 10.66
CA ASP A 2 -2.07 -58.50 11.23
C ASP A 2 -2.59 -57.57 10.15
N ALA A 3 -3.76 -57.01 10.42
CA ALA A 3 -4.41 -55.97 9.65
C ALA A 3 -3.83 -54.59 10.03
N GLU A 4 -2.52 -54.41 9.89
CA GLU A 4 -1.90 -53.08 9.79
C GLU A 4 -1.95 -52.65 8.32
N GLY A 5 -3.16 -52.40 7.83
CA GLY A 5 -3.40 -51.81 6.53
C GLY A 5 -2.98 -50.34 6.54
N LEU A 6 -1.90 -50.05 5.80
CA LEU A 6 -1.71 -48.84 4.98
C LEU A 6 -2.37 -47.56 5.54
N ARG A 7 -1.73 -46.90 6.51
CA ARG A 7 -1.91 -45.45 6.64
C ARG A 7 -1.27 -44.84 5.39
N GLY A 8 -2.09 -44.30 4.48
CA GLY A 8 -1.59 -43.60 3.30
C GLY A 8 -0.60 -42.52 3.73
N GLU A 9 0.65 -42.64 3.28
CA GLU A 9 1.68 -41.63 3.51
C GLU A 9 1.22 -40.33 2.85
N GLN A 10 1.23 -39.23 3.63
CA GLN A 10 0.87 -37.92 3.11
C GLN A 10 1.97 -37.44 2.14
N PRO A 11 1.61 -36.69 1.08
CA PRO A 11 2.60 -36.07 0.21
C PRO A 11 3.55 -35.21 1.05
N SER A 12 4.85 -35.43 0.87
CA SER A 12 5.86 -34.64 1.58
C SER A 12 6.43 -33.57 0.65
N VAL A 13 6.69 -32.41 1.24
CA VAL A 13 7.05 -31.20 0.52
C VAL A 13 8.32 -30.65 1.16
N THR A 14 9.37 -30.43 0.36
CA THR A 14 10.66 -29.89 0.83
C THR A 14 11.06 -28.68 0.00
N TRP A 15 11.44 -27.59 0.66
CA TRP A 15 11.93 -26.37 0.01
C TRP A 15 13.45 -26.40 -0.16
N HIS A 16 13.92 -25.94 -1.32
CA HIS A 16 15.33 -25.78 -1.66
C HIS A 16 15.60 -24.40 -2.24
N ASP A 17 16.42 -23.63 -1.52
CA ASP A 17 16.97 -22.34 -1.94
C ASP A 17 18.19 -22.57 -2.87
N ALA A 18 17.91 -23.24 -3.99
CA ALA A 18 18.91 -23.67 -4.96
C ALA A 18 18.24 -23.98 -6.32
N PRO A 19 19.00 -24.02 -7.43
CA PRO A 19 18.50 -24.49 -8.71
C PRO A 19 17.93 -25.92 -8.64
N VAL A 20 16.96 -26.21 -9.51
CA VAL A 20 16.42 -27.57 -9.67
C VAL A 20 17.52 -28.53 -10.10
N PRO A 21 17.65 -29.72 -9.48
CA PRO A 21 18.61 -30.74 -9.90
C PRO A 21 18.42 -31.13 -11.38
N PRO A 22 19.52 -31.32 -12.15
CA PRO A 22 19.43 -31.75 -13.53
C PRO A 22 18.59 -33.02 -13.70
N GLY A 23 17.66 -33.01 -14.66
CA GLY A 23 16.81 -34.16 -14.98
C GLY A 23 15.57 -34.32 -14.08
N MET A 24 15.40 -33.50 -13.03
CA MET A 24 14.17 -33.50 -12.25
C MET A 24 13.03 -32.80 -13.04
N PRO A 25 11.86 -33.44 -13.21
CA PRO A 25 10.74 -32.81 -13.89
C PRO A 25 10.25 -31.57 -13.14
N VAL A 26 10.20 -30.42 -13.82
CA VAL A 26 9.49 -29.23 -13.33
C VAL A 26 8.08 -29.23 -13.86
N THR A 27 7.10 -29.00 -12.99
CA THR A 27 5.69 -29.19 -13.35
C THR A 27 4.87 -27.93 -13.20
N GLN A 28 5.32 -26.99 -12.38
CA GLN A 28 4.62 -25.76 -12.10
C GLN A 28 5.61 -24.63 -11.77
N ALA A 29 5.19 -23.41 -12.07
CA ALA A 29 5.88 -22.19 -11.73
C ALA A 29 4.92 -21.26 -10.98
N TYR A 30 5.40 -20.64 -9.90
CA TYR A 30 4.62 -19.72 -9.07
C TYR A 30 5.42 -18.46 -8.79
N VAL A 31 4.73 -17.36 -8.54
CA VAL A 31 5.35 -16.05 -8.28
C VAL A 31 4.91 -15.44 -6.95
N TRP A 32 5.89 -14.96 -6.18
CA TRP A 32 5.70 -13.99 -5.12
C TRP A 32 5.69 -12.61 -5.78
N ALA A 33 4.51 -12.17 -6.21
CA ALA A 33 4.36 -10.89 -6.91
C ALA A 33 4.35 -9.74 -5.90
N LEU A 34 5.40 -8.92 -5.93
CA LEU A 34 5.65 -7.84 -4.97
C LEU A 34 5.20 -6.51 -5.55
N ASP A 35 4.42 -5.76 -4.81
CA ASP A 35 4.13 -4.38 -5.15
C ASP A 35 5.33 -3.49 -4.77
N PRO A 36 5.93 -2.76 -5.73
CA PRO A 36 7.10 -1.93 -5.47
C PRO A 36 6.79 -0.69 -4.62
N ASP A 37 5.56 -0.17 -4.70
CA ASP A 37 5.16 1.10 -4.06
C ASP A 37 4.85 0.91 -2.58
N ASP A 38 4.18 -0.20 -2.25
CA ASP A 38 3.68 -0.43 -0.90
C ASP A 38 4.27 -1.65 -0.19
N GLY A 39 5.20 -2.35 -0.85
CA GLY A 39 5.98 -3.45 -0.28
C GLY A 39 5.19 -4.72 0.02
N ARG A 40 3.89 -4.77 -0.32
CA ARG A 40 3.03 -5.94 -0.09
C ARG A 40 3.28 -7.01 -1.15
N VAL A 41 2.95 -8.26 -0.79
CA VAL A 41 2.87 -9.38 -1.73
C VAL A 41 1.43 -9.69 -2.05
N LEU A 42 1.15 -10.04 -3.31
CA LEU A 42 -0.15 -10.52 -3.73
C LEU A 42 -0.35 -11.99 -3.35
N ILE A 43 -1.50 -12.28 -2.74
CA ILE A 43 -2.03 -13.61 -2.47
C ILE A 43 -3.41 -13.72 -3.11
N GLN A 44 -3.64 -14.80 -3.84
CA GLN A 44 -4.96 -15.09 -4.40
C GLN A 44 -5.91 -15.55 -3.30
N ASP A 45 -7.06 -14.89 -3.15
CA ASP A 45 -8.17 -15.37 -2.34
C ASP A 45 -9.23 -16.00 -3.24
N ARG A 46 -9.28 -17.34 -3.21
CA ARG A 46 -10.20 -18.18 -3.99
C ARG A 46 -11.59 -18.31 -3.35
N GLY A 47 -11.83 -17.58 -2.26
CA GLY A 47 -13.09 -17.55 -1.53
C GLY A 47 -13.25 -18.71 -0.53
N PRO A 48 -14.24 -18.58 0.37
CA PRO A 48 -14.41 -19.47 1.53
C PRO A 48 -14.82 -20.89 1.18
N GLN A 49 -15.30 -21.13 -0.05
CA GLN A 49 -15.71 -22.47 -0.49
C GLN A 49 -14.51 -23.34 -0.92
N HIS A 50 -13.32 -22.75 -1.05
CA HIS A 50 -12.13 -23.49 -1.44
C HIS A 50 -11.39 -24.04 -0.21
N PRO A 51 -11.05 -25.34 -0.16
CA PRO A 51 -10.36 -25.94 0.99
C PRO A 51 -8.97 -25.33 1.22
N HIS A 52 -8.35 -24.81 0.16
CA HIS A 52 -7.16 -23.98 0.21
C HIS A 52 -7.56 -22.58 -0.26
N ARG A 53 -8.14 -21.78 0.63
CA ARG A 53 -8.66 -20.45 0.28
C ARG A 53 -7.59 -19.57 -0.37
N TYR A 54 -6.38 -19.58 0.19
CA TYR A 54 -5.29 -18.74 -0.28
C TYR A 54 -4.24 -19.53 -1.06
N THR A 55 -3.62 -18.90 -2.05
CA THR A 55 -2.49 -19.45 -2.82
C THR A 55 -1.69 -18.33 -3.50
N LEU A 56 -0.49 -18.66 -4.01
CA LEU A 56 0.21 -17.80 -4.96
C LEU A 56 -0.36 -17.99 -6.37
N PRO A 57 -0.27 -16.96 -7.23
CA PRO A 57 -0.45 -17.14 -8.66
C PRO A 57 0.57 -18.10 -9.23
N GLY A 58 0.10 -19.01 -10.09
CA GLY A 58 0.96 -19.96 -10.76
C GLY A 58 0.30 -21.27 -11.11
N GLY A 59 0.76 -21.85 -12.20
CA GLY A 59 0.19 -23.05 -12.78
C GLY A 59 1.21 -23.83 -13.57
N ARG A 60 0.74 -24.53 -14.61
CA ARG A 60 1.54 -25.52 -15.35
C ARG A 60 2.11 -24.89 -16.61
N PRO A 61 3.31 -25.31 -17.06
CA PRO A 61 3.83 -24.88 -18.34
C PRO A 61 2.94 -25.33 -19.49
N GLU A 62 2.67 -24.42 -20.40
CA GLU A 62 1.89 -24.65 -21.61
C GLU A 62 2.76 -24.48 -22.87
N PRO A 63 2.34 -25.01 -24.04
CA PRO A 63 3.12 -24.88 -25.27
C PRO A 63 3.42 -23.43 -25.67
N GLU A 64 2.52 -22.50 -25.34
CA GLU A 64 2.67 -21.07 -25.61
C GLU A 64 3.76 -20.39 -24.79
N ASP A 65 4.13 -20.95 -23.63
CA ASP A 65 5.20 -20.43 -22.78
C ASP A 65 6.59 -20.69 -23.40
N GLY A 66 6.68 -21.46 -24.51
CA GLY A 66 7.94 -21.78 -25.18
C GLY A 66 8.91 -22.62 -24.34
N GLY A 67 8.43 -23.20 -23.24
CA GLY A 67 9.25 -23.90 -22.24
C GLY A 67 9.95 -22.99 -21.24
N ASP A 68 9.67 -21.67 -21.25
CA ASP A 68 10.18 -20.73 -20.26
C ASP A 68 9.23 -20.67 -19.06
N LEU A 69 9.73 -21.13 -17.91
CA LEU A 69 8.94 -21.24 -16.69
C LEU A 69 8.65 -19.88 -16.03
N LEU A 70 9.42 -18.83 -16.36
CA LEU A 70 9.09 -17.47 -15.95
C LEU A 70 7.92 -16.92 -16.78
N GLN A 71 7.86 -17.25 -18.08
CA GLN A 71 6.71 -16.91 -18.93
C GLN A 71 5.45 -17.64 -18.45
N THR A 72 5.56 -18.91 -18.04
CA THR A 72 4.46 -19.62 -17.36
C THR A 72 3.96 -18.83 -16.15
N ALA A 73 4.86 -18.40 -15.25
CA ALA A 73 4.44 -17.65 -14.05
C ALA A 73 3.81 -16.28 -14.40
N ALA A 74 4.30 -15.61 -15.45
CA ALA A 74 3.76 -14.34 -15.92
C ALA A 74 2.36 -14.48 -16.53
N ARG A 75 2.14 -15.51 -17.36
CA ARG A 75 0.82 -15.83 -17.92
C ARG A 75 -0.18 -16.12 -16.82
N GLU A 76 0.17 -17.01 -15.89
CA GLU A 76 -0.70 -17.40 -14.77
C GLU A 76 -1.03 -16.20 -13.86
N ALA A 77 -0.05 -15.31 -13.61
CA ALA A 77 -0.30 -14.08 -12.86
C ALA A 77 -1.32 -13.15 -13.57
N MET A 78 -1.29 -13.09 -14.89
CA MET A 78 -2.26 -12.35 -15.69
C MET A 78 -3.63 -13.05 -15.73
N GLU A 79 -3.68 -14.36 -15.96
CA GLU A 79 -4.91 -15.12 -16.13
C GLU A 79 -5.68 -15.28 -14.81
N GLU A 80 -4.99 -15.65 -13.74
CA GLU A 80 -5.62 -15.96 -12.47
C GLU A 80 -5.77 -14.73 -11.56
N SER A 81 -5.01 -13.65 -11.81
CA SER A 81 -4.97 -12.48 -10.93
C SER A 81 -4.97 -11.13 -11.65
N GLN A 82 -4.99 -11.09 -12.98
CA GLN A 82 -5.03 -9.85 -13.75
C GLN A 82 -3.96 -8.84 -13.30
N ILE A 83 -2.74 -9.34 -13.09
CA ILE A 83 -1.56 -8.52 -12.85
C ILE A 83 -0.52 -8.78 -13.93
N ARG A 84 0.24 -7.74 -14.28
CA ARG A 84 1.47 -7.89 -15.06
C ARG A 84 2.65 -7.82 -14.12
N ILE A 85 3.59 -8.74 -14.29
CA ILE A 85 4.86 -8.75 -13.57
C ILE A 85 6.00 -8.34 -14.49
N ASP A 86 7.02 -7.69 -13.93
CA ASP A 86 8.26 -7.40 -14.63
C ASP A 86 9.13 -8.66 -14.70
N THR A 87 9.19 -9.27 -15.88
CA THR A 87 9.99 -10.48 -16.11
C THR A 87 11.49 -10.19 -16.24
N GLU A 88 11.89 -8.97 -16.57
CA GLU A 88 13.31 -8.60 -16.66
C GLU A 88 13.95 -8.43 -15.27
N ARG A 89 13.15 -8.00 -14.29
CA ARG A 89 13.55 -7.86 -12.88
C ARG A 89 13.17 -9.05 -12.00
N ALA A 90 12.62 -10.12 -12.57
CA ALA A 90 12.24 -11.29 -11.80
C ALA A 90 13.47 -12.03 -11.24
N VAL A 91 13.35 -12.48 -9.98
CA VAL A 91 14.40 -13.19 -9.24
C VAL A 91 13.95 -14.63 -9.02
N TYR A 92 14.76 -15.60 -9.47
CA TYR A 92 14.55 -17.00 -9.14
C TYR A 92 14.87 -17.24 -7.65
N LEU A 93 13.91 -17.80 -6.91
CA LEU A 93 14.06 -18.04 -5.47
C LEU A 93 14.53 -19.46 -5.12
N GLY A 94 14.18 -20.43 -5.95
CA GLY A 94 14.39 -21.84 -5.65
C GLY A 94 13.24 -22.72 -6.09
N HIS A 95 13.16 -23.91 -5.51
CA HIS A 95 12.15 -24.89 -5.86
C HIS A 95 11.66 -25.69 -4.65
N GLN A 96 10.42 -26.14 -4.77
CA GLN A 96 9.78 -27.07 -3.87
C GLN A 96 9.77 -28.46 -4.51
N VAL A 97 10.39 -29.44 -3.86
CA VAL A 97 10.30 -30.85 -4.25
C VAL A 97 9.07 -31.45 -3.59
N VAL A 98 8.20 -32.04 -4.39
CA VAL A 98 7.04 -32.80 -3.94
C VAL A 98 7.32 -34.29 -4.16
N THR A 99 7.19 -35.08 -3.10
CA THR A 99 7.31 -36.54 -3.17
C THR A 99 6.01 -37.21 -2.73
N TRP A 100 5.76 -38.41 -3.27
CA TRP A 100 4.63 -39.26 -2.93
C TRP A 100 3.25 -38.63 -3.13
N PHE A 101 2.84 -38.53 -4.39
CA PHE A 101 1.44 -38.32 -4.76
C PHE A 101 0.91 -39.62 -5.36
N GLU A 102 -0.24 -40.14 -4.94
CA GLU A 102 -0.77 -41.43 -5.41
C GLU A 102 -0.89 -41.50 -6.94
N LYS A 103 -1.17 -40.36 -7.58
CA LYS A 103 -1.25 -40.22 -9.05
C LYS A 103 0.09 -39.90 -9.73
N ARG A 104 1.15 -39.62 -8.96
CA ARG A 104 2.50 -39.32 -9.45
C ARG A 104 3.56 -39.75 -8.42
N PRO A 105 4.02 -41.00 -8.48
CA PRO A 105 4.96 -41.54 -7.49
C PRO A 105 6.38 -40.96 -7.63
N GLU A 106 6.75 -40.47 -8.82
CA GLU A 106 8.06 -39.86 -9.04
C GLU A 106 8.12 -38.42 -8.49
N PRO A 107 9.21 -38.05 -7.77
CA PRO A 107 9.44 -36.69 -7.32
C PRO A 107 9.43 -35.67 -8.46
N TYR A 108 8.89 -34.50 -8.18
CA TYR A 108 8.88 -33.38 -9.14
C TYR A 108 9.08 -32.05 -8.42
N ALA A 109 9.53 -31.05 -9.20
CA ALA A 109 9.79 -29.70 -8.73
C ALA A 109 8.64 -28.75 -9.11
N GLN A 110 8.32 -27.85 -8.19
CA GLN A 110 7.56 -26.63 -8.44
C GLN A 110 8.49 -25.44 -8.14
N ILE A 111 8.71 -24.56 -9.10
CA ILE A 111 9.65 -23.45 -8.91
C ILE A 111 8.95 -22.22 -8.33
N ARG A 112 9.75 -21.30 -7.77
CA ARG A 112 9.29 -20.02 -7.24
C ARG A 112 10.14 -18.87 -7.80
N TYR A 113 9.46 -17.80 -8.21
CA TYR A 113 10.07 -16.50 -8.48
C TYR A 113 9.57 -15.45 -7.50
N ALA A 114 10.31 -14.37 -7.32
CA ALA A 114 9.78 -13.09 -6.90
C ALA A 114 9.84 -12.13 -8.09
N ALA A 115 8.82 -11.31 -8.30
CA ALA A 115 8.81 -10.34 -9.39
C ALA A 115 8.04 -9.08 -9.00
N PRO A 116 8.46 -7.89 -9.48
CA PRO A 116 7.70 -6.66 -9.31
C PRO A 116 6.36 -6.74 -10.05
N ILE A 117 5.29 -6.27 -9.43
CA ILE A 117 4.04 -5.95 -10.12
C ILE A 117 4.22 -4.61 -10.82
N ILE A 118 3.91 -4.56 -12.11
CA ILE A 118 4.00 -3.33 -12.93
C ILE A 118 2.65 -2.83 -13.42
N ALA A 119 1.61 -3.64 -13.33
CA ALA A 119 0.25 -3.21 -13.63
C ALA A 119 -0.80 -4.07 -12.94
N TYR A 120 -1.92 -3.44 -12.60
CA TYR A 120 -3.15 -4.09 -12.15
C TYR A 120 -4.22 -3.88 -13.21
N GLU A 121 -4.64 -4.95 -13.86
CA GLU A 121 -5.74 -4.93 -14.83
C GLU A 121 -7.10 -5.04 -14.12
N PRO A 122 -8.22 -4.72 -14.80
CA PRO A 122 -9.55 -4.96 -14.27
C PRO A 122 -9.71 -6.43 -13.84
N ILE A 123 -10.29 -6.64 -12.67
CA ILE A 123 -10.47 -8.01 -12.15
C ILE A 123 -11.47 -8.77 -13.02
N GLY A 124 -11.15 -10.02 -13.32
CA GLY A 124 -11.92 -10.86 -14.24
C GLY A 124 -11.99 -12.32 -13.78
N PRO A 125 -12.85 -13.14 -14.41
CA PRO A 125 -12.83 -14.57 -14.20
C PRO A 125 -11.58 -15.18 -14.83
N ASP A 126 -10.96 -16.12 -14.12
CA ASP A 126 -9.94 -17.02 -14.62
C ASP A 126 -10.49 -17.77 -15.86
N PRO A 127 -9.80 -17.72 -17.02
CA PRO A 127 -10.24 -18.38 -18.25
C PRO A 127 -10.49 -19.90 -18.10
N ASP A 128 -9.77 -20.58 -17.22
CA ASP A 128 -9.80 -22.03 -17.11
C ASP A 128 -11.02 -22.55 -16.35
N ASN A 129 -11.42 -21.83 -15.31
CA ASN A 129 -12.46 -22.30 -14.38
C ASN A 129 -13.62 -21.31 -14.21
N GLY A 130 -13.52 -20.12 -14.81
CA GLY A 130 -14.54 -19.07 -14.77
C GLY A 130 -14.69 -18.38 -13.42
N ARG A 131 -13.80 -18.64 -12.45
CA ARG A 131 -13.86 -18.05 -11.11
C ARG A 131 -12.97 -16.83 -11.03
N THR A 132 -13.43 -15.83 -10.30
CA THR A 132 -12.61 -14.66 -9.99
C THR A 132 -11.88 -14.88 -8.68
N ASN A 133 -10.55 -14.94 -8.73
CA ASN A 133 -9.72 -14.91 -7.54
C ASN A 133 -9.48 -13.46 -7.14
N ARG A 134 -9.72 -13.12 -5.88
CA ARG A 134 -9.48 -11.76 -5.38
C ARG A 134 -8.00 -11.55 -5.09
N ARG A 135 -7.51 -10.32 -5.27
CA ARG A 135 -6.12 -9.91 -5.03
C ARG A 135 -5.98 -9.43 -3.59
N PHE A 136 -5.60 -10.32 -2.69
CA PHE A 136 -5.34 -9.95 -1.30
C PHE A 136 -3.87 -9.56 -1.14
N MET A 137 -3.61 -8.28 -0.86
CA MET A 137 -2.28 -7.73 -0.64
C MET A 137 -1.94 -7.78 0.85
N THR A 138 -0.79 -8.35 1.21
CA THR A 138 -0.39 -8.54 2.61
C THR A 138 1.13 -8.52 2.76
N SER A 139 1.66 -8.63 3.98
CA SER A 139 3.10 -8.71 4.21
C SER A 139 3.67 -10.08 3.87
N LEU A 140 4.97 -10.14 3.55
CA LEU A 140 5.68 -11.41 3.38
C LEU A 140 5.76 -12.23 4.68
N GLU A 141 5.66 -11.58 5.85
CA GLU A 141 5.56 -12.26 7.15
C GLU A 141 4.20 -12.96 7.31
N ARG A 142 3.11 -12.30 6.88
CA ARG A 142 1.74 -12.79 7.03
C ARG A 142 1.34 -13.81 5.97
N ALA A 143 1.84 -13.69 4.75
CA ALA A 143 1.47 -14.54 3.62
C ALA A 143 1.60 -16.06 3.88
N PRO A 144 2.68 -16.60 4.47
CA PRO A 144 2.80 -18.02 4.80
C PRO A 144 1.69 -18.55 5.72
N GLU A 145 1.21 -17.72 6.65
CA GLU A 145 0.16 -18.07 7.60
C GLU A 145 -1.20 -18.19 6.89
N LEU A 146 -1.47 -17.31 5.92
CA LEU A 146 -2.69 -17.34 5.12
C LEU A 146 -2.73 -18.55 4.19
N ILE A 147 -1.62 -18.83 3.50
CA ILE A 147 -1.54 -19.96 2.57
C ILE A 147 -1.50 -21.30 3.34
N ASN A 148 -1.07 -21.28 4.60
CA ASN A 148 -0.96 -22.45 5.48
C ASN A 148 0.04 -23.51 4.94
N TRP A 149 1.19 -23.05 4.46
CA TRP A 149 2.30 -23.91 3.98
C TRP A 149 3.36 -24.23 5.05
N HIS A 150 3.07 -23.91 6.32
CA HIS A 150 3.94 -24.19 7.46
C HIS A 150 5.41 -23.74 7.23
N GLU A 151 6.40 -24.53 7.66
CA GLU A 151 7.83 -24.19 7.59
C GLU A 151 8.33 -23.93 6.16
N THR A 152 7.76 -24.62 5.17
CA THR A 152 8.13 -24.42 3.76
C THR A 152 7.67 -23.06 3.24
N GLY A 153 6.48 -22.62 3.64
CA GLY A 153 5.96 -21.29 3.35
C GLY A 153 6.84 -20.19 3.95
N ALA A 154 7.22 -20.33 5.23
CA ALA A 154 8.09 -19.37 5.91
C ALA A 154 9.47 -19.26 5.24
N SER A 155 10.03 -20.38 4.78
CA SER A 155 11.31 -20.41 4.09
C SER A 155 11.25 -19.73 2.72
N GLN A 156 10.16 -19.94 1.97
CA GLN A 156 9.90 -19.25 0.69
C GLN A 156 9.72 -17.75 0.88
N ALA A 157 8.91 -17.33 1.86
CA ALA A 157 8.71 -15.92 2.17
C ALA A 157 10.02 -15.23 2.58
N LYS A 158 10.90 -15.91 3.32
CA LYS A 158 12.24 -15.38 3.64
C LYS A 158 13.11 -15.21 2.39
N ALA A 159 12.99 -16.09 1.39
CA ALA A 159 13.69 -15.94 0.11
C ALA A 159 13.11 -14.75 -0.69
N ALA A 160 11.78 -14.63 -0.75
CA ALA A 160 11.11 -13.50 -1.38
C ALA A 160 11.43 -12.17 -0.70
N LEU A 161 11.58 -12.15 0.63
CA LEU A 161 11.97 -10.95 1.39
C LEU A 161 13.35 -10.46 0.98
N ARG A 162 14.34 -11.36 0.88
CA ARG A 162 15.68 -11.00 0.40
C ARG A 162 15.65 -10.48 -1.04
N ALA A 163 14.88 -11.14 -1.92
CA ALA A 163 14.73 -10.68 -3.30
C ALA A 163 14.09 -9.28 -3.36
N GLY A 164 13.06 -9.01 -2.54
CA GLY A 164 12.44 -7.68 -2.45
C GLY A 164 13.42 -6.60 -1.96
N GLU A 165 14.26 -6.92 -0.97
CA GLU A 165 15.32 -6.03 -0.49
C GLU A 165 16.37 -5.73 -1.58
N GLU A 166 16.80 -6.76 -2.31
CA GLU A 166 17.74 -6.62 -3.43
C GLU A 166 17.16 -5.79 -4.58
N LEU A 167 15.84 -5.86 -4.79
CA LEU A 167 15.10 -5.05 -5.76
C LEU A 167 14.84 -3.61 -5.28
N GLY A 168 15.17 -3.29 -4.03
CA GLY A 168 14.99 -1.96 -3.44
C GLY A 168 13.58 -1.68 -2.91
N PHE A 169 12.77 -2.72 -2.68
CA PHE A 169 11.38 -2.57 -2.24
C PHE A 169 11.25 -2.51 -0.72
N ARG A 170 10.17 -1.90 -0.24
CA ARG A 170 9.88 -1.67 1.18
C ARG A 170 9.23 -2.87 1.86
N VAL A 171 9.71 -4.06 1.55
CA VAL A 171 9.12 -5.34 1.99
C VAL A 171 9.20 -5.62 3.50
N ARG A 172 9.98 -4.81 4.25
CA ARG A 172 10.06 -4.86 5.72
C ARG A 172 9.06 -3.95 6.43
N ASP A 173 8.50 -3.00 5.70
CA ASP A 173 7.51 -2.05 6.22
C ASP A 173 6.37 -1.92 5.21
N PRO A 174 5.65 -3.03 4.95
CA PRO A 174 4.59 -3.02 3.96
C PRO A 174 3.37 -2.27 4.47
N SER A 175 2.63 -1.66 3.56
CA SER A 175 1.32 -1.07 3.88
C SER A 175 0.36 -2.09 4.51
N PRO A 176 -0.69 -1.63 5.22
CA PRO A 176 -1.71 -2.52 5.78
C PRO A 176 -2.32 -3.49 4.76
N GLU A 177 -2.71 -4.67 5.25
CA GLU A 177 -3.33 -5.69 4.41
C GLU A 177 -4.70 -5.26 3.87
N GLY A 178 -5.01 -5.67 2.64
CA GLY A 178 -6.25 -5.27 2.00
C GLY A 178 -6.42 -5.86 0.61
N TYR A 179 -7.63 -5.76 0.07
CA TYR A 179 -7.92 -6.20 -1.29
C TYR A 179 -7.58 -5.11 -2.30
N ARG A 180 -7.01 -5.51 -3.43
CA ARG A 180 -6.73 -4.62 -4.56
C ARG A 180 -7.61 -4.92 -5.76
N ASP A 181 -8.90 -5.11 -5.54
CA ASP A 181 -9.86 -5.58 -6.56
C ASP A 181 -10.63 -4.47 -7.27
N GLY A 182 -10.70 -3.28 -6.67
CA GLY A 182 -11.58 -2.20 -7.11
C GLY A 182 -11.30 -1.74 -8.54
N GLU A 183 -12.36 -1.47 -9.29
CA GLU A 183 -12.28 -0.58 -10.44
C GLU A 183 -11.75 0.79 -9.99
N LYS A 184 -11.04 1.47 -10.87
CA LYS A 184 -10.57 2.81 -10.57
C LYS A 184 -11.60 3.81 -11.06
N ASP A 185 -11.98 4.72 -10.18
CA ASP A 185 -12.77 5.90 -10.49
C ASP A 185 -11.86 7.12 -10.62
N ARG A 186 -12.42 8.18 -11.21
CA ARG A 186 -11.75 9.47 -11.40
C ARG A 186 -12.07 10.39 -10.22
N TYR A 187 -11.04 10.87 -9.53
CA TYR A 187 -11.13 11.77 -8.37
C TYR A 187 -10.47 13.11 -8.70
N LEU A 188 -11.12 14.21 -8.32
CA LEU A 188 -10.49 15.52 -8.41
C LEU A 188 -9.61 15.73 -7.17
N VAL A 189 -8.30 15.90 -7.38
CA VAL A 189 -7.30 16.01 -6.29
C VAL A 189 -6.65 17.38 -6.35
N CYS A 190 -6.46 17.98 -5.17
CA CYS A 190 -5.91 19.30 -5.00
C CYS A 190 -4.71 19.26 -4.05
N HIS A 191 -3.61 19.92 -4.41
CA HIS A 191 -2.58 20.32 -3.45
C HIS A 191 -2.76 21.82 -3.18
N ASP A 192 -3.34 22.14 -2.02
CA ASP A 192 -3.60 23.50 -1.57
C ASP A 192 -2.42 23.99 -0.72
N TYR A 193 -1.71 24.99 -1.22
CA TYR A 193 -0.55 25.60 -0.55
C TYR A 193 -0.87 27.03 -0.05
N GLY A 194 -2.16 27.34 0.13
CA GLY A 194 -2.65 28.58 0.72
C GLY A 194 -2.76 29.71 -0.30
N MET A 195 -1.64 30.17 -0.84
CA MET A 195 -1.61 31.25 -1.85
C MET A 195 -2.13 30.81 -3.22
N GLY A 196 -2.42 29.52 -3.39
CA GLY A 196 -2.91 28.91 -4.61
C GLY A 196 -3.07 27.40 -4.45
N ALA A 197 -3.46 26.74 -5.53
CA ALA A 197 -3.69 25.32 -5.55
C ALA A 197 -3.27 24.71 -6.90
N LEU A 198 -2.75 23.49 -6.87
CA LEU A 198 -2.56 22.63 -8.05
C LEU A 198 -3.65 21.56 -8.08
N TRP A 199 -4.14 21.24 -9.27
CA TRP A 199 -5.29 20.36 -9.46
C TRP A 199 -4.98 19.28 -10.50
N TRP A 200 -5.43 18.06 -10.23
CA TRP A 200 -5.29 16.90 -11.12
C TRP A 200 -6.54 16.03 -11.09
N TRP A 201 -6.78 15.31 -12.18
CA TRP A 201 -7.67 14.16 -12.14
C TRP A 201 -6.85 12.92 -11.82
N VAL A 202 -7.14 12.28 -10.68
CA VAL A 202 -6.44 11.07 -10.26
C VAL A 202 -7.36 9.87 -10.38
N THR A 203 -6.90 8.87 -11.12
CA THR A 203 -7.60 7.60 -11.27
C THR A 203 -7.13 6.66 -10.16
N ALA A 204 -8.03 6.31 -9.24
CA ALA A 204 -7.75 5.50 -8.05
C ALA A 204 -8.97 4.65 -7.67
N ARG A 205 -8.82 3.69 -6.75
CA ARG A 205 -9.91 2.79 -6.34
C ARG A 205 -10.85 3.45 -5.33
N ASN A 206 -10.33 4.39 -4.55
CA ASN A 206 -11.10 5.21 -3.63
C ASN A 206 -10.29 6.45 -3.19
N ALA A 207 -10.96 7.43 -2.58
CA ALA A 207 -10.33 8.63 -2.05
C ALA A 207 -9.30 8.33 -0.94
N THR A 208 -9.55 7.34 -0.08
CA THR A 208 -8.62 6.94 0.98
C THR A 208 -7.28 6.46 0.41
N GLU A 209 -7.28 5.71 -0.68
CA GLU A 209 -6.08 5.28 -1.38
C GLU A 209 -5.22 6.47 -1.83
N ILE A 210 -5.85 7.53 -2.34
CA ILE A 210 -5.15 8.76 -2.74
C ILE A 210 -4.48 9.39 -1.52
N MET A 211 -5.22 9.58 -0.43
CA MET A 211 -4.72 10.22 0.79
C MET A 211 -3.60 9.39 1.45
N GLU A 212 -3.70 8.06 1.43
CA GLU A 212 -2.68 7.15 1.99
C GLU A 212 -1.40 7.07 1.14
N ARG A 213 -1.46 7.47 -0.14
CA ARG A 213 -0.34 7.34 -1.09
C ARG A 213 0.24 8.66 -1.57
N VAL A 214 -0.45 9.78 -1.38
CA VAL A 214 -0.01 11.11 -1.80
C VAL A 214 -0.11 12.04 -0.60
N ALA A 215 1.00 12.69 -0.23
CA ALA A 215 1.05 13.65 0.88
C ALA A 215 0.47 15.00 0.47
N ASP A 216 0.03 15.78 1.46
CA ASP A 216 -0.38 17.18 1.31
C ASP A 216 -1.46 17.44 0.23
N VAL A 217 -2.29 16.44 -0.07
CA VAL A 217 -3.40 16.59 -1.00
C VAL A 217 -4.74 16.46 -0.29
N VAL A 218 -5.77 17.05 -0.89
CA VAL A 218 -7.17 16.84 -0.54
C VAL A 218 -7.93 16.32 -1.74
N VAL A 219 -8.82 15.37 -1.51
CA VAL A 219 -9.77 14.91 -2.54
C VAL A 219 -11.00 15.79 -2.49
N ALA A 220 -11.27 16.52 -3.58
CA ALA A 220 -12.40 17.42 -3.65
C ALA A 220 -13.72 16.63 -3.70
N THR A 221 -14.60 16.93 -2.75
CA THR A 221 -15.92 16.29 -2.62
C THR A 221 -17.08 17.19 -3.02
N SER A 222 -16.82 18.50 -3.16
CA SER A 222 -17.87 19.46 -3.51
C SER A 222 -18.25 19.32 -4.99
N SER A 223 -19.56 19.29 -5.27
CA SER A 223 -20.07 19.22 -6.64
C SER A 223 -19.71 20.46 -7.46
N GLU A 224 -19.54 21.62 -6.80
CA GLU A 224 -19.09 22.85 -7.44
C GLU A 224 -17.66 22.75 -7.95
N SER A 225 -16.72 22.30 -7.12
CA SER A 225 -15.32 22.12 -7.54
C SER A 225 -15.21 21.08 -8.63
N ILE A 226 -15.93 19.96 -8.51
CA ILE A 226 -15.95 18.90 -9.53
C ILE A 226 -16.50 19.45 -10.86
N ALA A 227 -17.63 20.16 -10.83
CA ALA A 227 -18.23 20.74 -12.04
C ALA A 227 -17.34 21.79 -12.70
N ARG A 228 -16.63 22.60 -11.91
CA ARG A 228 -15.70 23.62 -12.41
C ARG A 228 -14.60 23.03 -13.28
N PHE A 229 -14.13 21.83 -12.96
CA PHE A 229 -13.01 21.18 -13.66
C PHE A 229 -13.44 20.00 -14.54
N ALA A 230 -14.73 19.67 -14.61
CA ALA A 230 -15.25 18.51 -15.34
C ALA A 230 -14.86 18.52 -16.83
N ASP A 231 -14.94 19.69 -17.47
CA ASP A 231 -14.62 19.90 -18.89
C ASP A 231 -13.24 20.57 -19.10
N GLY A 232 -12.43 20.69 -18.04
CA GLY A 232 -11.13 21.35 -18.07
C GLY A 232 -10.01 20.44 -18.56
N ASP A 233 -8.94 21.05 -19.07
CA ASP A 233 -7.69 20.37 -19.48
C ASP A 233 -6.75 20.20 -18.27
N LEU A 234 -7.26 19.51 -17.24
CA LEU A 234 -6.42 19.09 -16.11
C LEU A 234 -5.68 17.82 -16.50
N GLU A 235 -4.42 17.73 -16.07
CA GLU A 235 -3.62 16.52 -16.25
C GLU A 235 -4.24 15.34 -15.50
N GLU A 236 -4.27 14.18 -16.15
CA GLU A 236 -4.80 12.93 -15.59
C GLU A 236 -3.65 12.02 -15.17
N VAL A 237 -3.71 11.52 -13.93
CA VAL A 237 -2.68 10.68 -13.35
C VAL A 237 -3.32 9.40 -12.83
N ASP A 238 -2.84 8.24 -13.30
CA ASP A 238 -3.16 6.97 -12.63
C ASP A 238 -2.33 6.87 -11.33
N ILE A 239 -2.98 6.57 -10.21
CA ILE A 239 -2.30 6.40 -8.92
C ILE A 239 -1.24 5.29 -8.92
N ASP A 240 -1.40 4.26 -9.76
CA ASP A 240 -0.45 3.16 -9.93
C ASP A 240 0.52 3.40 -11.12
N ALA A 241 0.53 4.58 -11.75
CA ALA A 241 1.45 4.87 -12.85
C ALA A 241 2.91 4.67 -12.38
N PRO A 242 3.69 3.78 -13.04
CA PRO A 242 5.05 3.46 -12.62
C PRO A 242 6.06 4.56 -12.97
N ASP A 243 5.71 5.44 -13.89
CA ASP A 243 6.57 6.53 -14.37
C ASP A 243 6.46 7.77 -13.49
N GLU A 244 7.52 8.59 -13.52
CA GLU A 244 7.54 9.90 -12.87
C GLU A 244 6.40 10.78 -13.43
N ASN A 245 5.63 11.37 -12.52
CA ASN A 245 4.44 12.16 -12.81
C ASN A 245 4.37 13.33 -11.80
N PRO A 246 3.43 14.29 -11.98
CA PRO A 246 3.36 15.45 -11.10
C PRO A 246 3.16 15.15 -9.61
N LEU A 247 2.68 13.94 -9.26
CA LEU A 247 2.49 13.52 -7.87
C LEU A 247 3.71 12.80 -7.28
N SER A 248 4.78 12.56 -8.06
CA SER A 248 5.92 11.74 -7.63
C SER A 248 6.61 12.26 -6.36
N SER A 249 6.80 13.58 -6.21
CA SER A 249 7.39 14.14 -4.99
C SER A 249 6.48 13.97 -3.77
N LEU A 250 5.17 14.18 -3.95
CA LEU A 250 4.18 14.02 -2.87
C LEU A 250 4.01 12.54 -2.48
N LYS A 251 4.12 11.62 -3.44
CA LYS A 251 4.18 10.18 -3.18
C LYS A 251 5.43 9.83 -2.36
N ALA A 252 6.60 10.35 -2.75
CA ALA A 252 7.84 10.13 -2.02
C ALA A 252 7.78 10.65 -0.57
N THR A 253 7.22 11.85 -0.35
CA THR A 253 6.96 12.39 1.00
C THR A 253 6.07 11.45 1.81
N ARG A 254 4.93 11.01 1.24
CA ARG A 254 4.00 10.09 1.92
C ARG A 254 4.67 8.78 2.29
N ASP A 255 5.48 8.29 1.37
CA ASP A 255 6.24 7.08 1.54
C ASP A 255 7.25 7.22 2.70
N GLU A 256 7.95 8.34 2.85
CA GLU A 256 8.81 8.59 4.02
C GLU A 256 8.04 8.66 5.35
N GLN A 257 6.77 9.07 5.31
CA GLN A 257 5.92 9.19 6.50
C GLN A 257 5.34 7.86 6.98
N ARG A 258 4.95 6.95 6.06
CA ARG A 258 4.14 5.74 6.36
C ARG A 258 4.74 4.83 7.45
N GLY A 259 6.07 4.73 7.51
CA GLY A 259 6.79 3.91 8.49
C GLY A 259 7.09 4.59 9.82
N LYS A 260 6.74 5.87 9.98
CA LYS A 260 7.06 6.65 11.19
C LYS A 260 5.95 6.49 12.25
N PRO A 261 6.32 6.44 13.55
CA PRO A 261 5.33 6.50 14.62
C PRO A 261 4.46 7.76 14.50
N GLY A 262 3.14 7.59 14.62
CA GLY A 262 2.18 8.69 14.50
C GLY A 262 1.53 8.85 13.12
N PHE A 263 2.01 8.11 12.09
CA PHE A 263 1.41 8.14 10.76
C PHE A 263 -0.09 7.85 10.81
N GLY A 264 -0.91 8.75 10.25
CA GLY A 264 -2.36 8.59 10.21
C GLY A 264 -3.08 8.66 11.58
N ALA A 265 -2.39 9.02 12.67
CA ALA A 265 -2.96 8.96 14.02
C ALA A 265 -4.15 9.91 14.24
N LEU A 266 -4.29 10.94 13.39
CA LEU A 266 -5.35 11.94 13.47
C LEU A 266 -6.53 11.67 12.53
N VAL A 267 -6.36 10.76 11.56
CA VAL A 267 -7.32 10.52 10.48
C VAL A 267 -8.64 9.97 11.03
N GLY A 268 -9.77 10.53 10.56
CA GLY A 268 -11.12 10.05 10.90
C GLY A 268 -11.62 10.42 12.30
N ARG A 269 -10.88 11.25 13.06
CA ARG A 269 -11.23 11.63 14.44
C ARG A 269 -12.16 12.84 14.55
N GLY A 270 -12.55 13.44 13.43
CA GLY A 270 -13.32 14.68 13.42
C GLY A 270 -12.40 15.88 13.69
N THR A 271 -12.68 16.63 14.75
CA THR A 271 -11.84 17.77 15.16
C THR A 271 -10.68 17.30 16.03
N VAL A 272 -9.48 17.78 15.73
CA VAL A 272 -8.25 17.47 16.48
C VAL A 272 -7.55 18.75 16.92
N TYR A 273 -6.74 18.66 17.98
CA TYR A 273 -6.02 19.79 18.55
C TYR A 273 -4.53 19.47 18.58
N VAL A 274 -3.71 20.36 18.04
CA VAL A 274 -2.26 20.14 17.91
C VAL A 274 -1.49 21.35 18.43
N ARG A 275 -0.25 21.12 18.87
CA ARG A 275 0.69 22.17 19.27
C ARG A 275 2.01 22.01 18.54
N GLN A 276 2.30 22.91 17.60
CA GLN A 276 3.56 22.94 16.88
C GLN A 276 4.44 24.09 17.34
N ALA A 277 5.75 23.97 17.14
CA ALA A 277 6.72 25.02 17.40
C ALA A 277 7.31 25.48 16.07
N TRP A 278 7.30 26.79 15.81
CA TRP A 278 7.91 27.36 14.62
C TRP A 278 8.86 28.50 14.99
N ASP A 279 10.00 28.51 14.31
CA ASP A 279 10.95 29.62 14.31
C ASP A 279 10.59 30.55 13.14
N GLU A 280 9.64 31.46 13.37
CA GLU A 280 9.14 32.36 12.32
C GLU A 280 10.25 33.29 11.80
N ASN A 281 11.17 33.72 12.69
CA ASN A 281 12.21 34.70 12.37
C ASN A 281 13.57 34.07 12.00
N GLY A 282 13.73 32.76 12.17
CA GLY A 282 15.01 32.06 11.97
C GLY A 282 16.08 32.46 12.99
N ASP A 283 15.70 33.05 14.12
CA ASP A 283 16.61 33.53 15.17
C ASP A 283 16.68 32.60 16.39
N GLY A 284 15.97 31.47 16.32
CA GLY A 284 15.87 30.47 17.38
C GLY A 284 14.81 30.79 18.44
N SER A 285 14.05 31.88 18.31
CA SER A 285 12.85 32.11 19.10
C SER A 285 11.70 31.26 18.54
N LEU A 286 11.24 30.31 19.35
CA LEU A 286 10.15 29.41 18.96
C LEU A 286 8.83 29.94 19.48
N ASP A 287 7.95 30.28 18.56
CA ASP A 287 6.55 30.53 18.85
C ASP A 287 5.80 29.20 18.81
N HIS A 288 4.84 29.03 19.71
CA HIS A 288 4.02 27.82 19.78
C HIS A 288 2.63 28.07 19.21
N TYR A 289 2.27 27.29 18.20
CA TYR A 289 1.00 27.37 17.50
C TYR A 289 0.12 26.23 18.01
N LEU A 290 -0.88 26.58 18.83
CA LEU A 290 -1.95 25.68 19.18
C LEU A 290 -3.05 25.84 18.12
N MET A 291 -3.44 24.75 17.47
CA MET A 291 -4.40 24.77 16.36
C MET A 291 -5.53 23.78 16.62
N GLU A 292 -6.75 24.21 16.35
CA GLU A 292 -7.91 23.35 16.18
C GLU A 292 -8.09 23.08 14.69
N LEU A 293 -8.00 21.82 14.29
CA LEU A 293 -8.08 21.39 12.89
C LEU A 293 -9.39 20.62 12.65
N GLY A 294 -10.02 20.88 11.51
CA GLY A 294 -11.14 20.10 11.00
C GLY A 294 -10.72 18.71 10.51
N GLN A 295 -11.73 17.89 10.19
CA GLN A 295 -11.50 16.53 9.66
C GLN A 295 -10.82 16.52 8.28
N ASP A 296 -10.84 17.65 7.60
CA ASP A 296 -10.23 17.93 6.30
C ASP A 296 -8.86 18.61 6.43
N GLY A 297 -8.37 18.78 7.67
CA GLY A 297 -7.07 19.38 7.96
C GLY A 297 -7.07 20.91 7.98
N TYR A 298 -8.15 21.58 7.58
CA TYR A 298 -8.22 23.03 7.62
C TYR A 298 -8.25 23.56 9.07
N ARG A 299 -7.51 24.64 9.33
CA ARG A 299 -7.55 25.31 10.64
C ARG A 299 -8.91 25.97 10.84
N ILE A 300 -9.47 25.78 12.03
CA ILE A 300 -10.71 26.41 12.48
C ILE A 300 -10.39 27.56 13.46
N ARG A 301 -9.49 27.31 14.42
CA ARG A 301 -9.04 28.27 15.44
C ARG A 301 -7.55 28.09 15.71
N GLN A 302 -6.86 29.17 16.05
CA GLN A 302 -5.44 29.14 16.42
C GLN A 302 -5.15 30.04 17.61
N VAL A 303 -4.21 29.61 18.46
CA VAL A 303 -3.54 30.46 19.45
C VAL A 303 -2.05 30.41 19.19
N VAL A 304 -1.43 31.58 19.02
CA VAL A 304 0.03 31.74 18.96
C VAL A 304 0.50 32.15 20.35
N GLU A 305 1.34 31.33 20.98
CA GLU A 305 2.09 31.68 22.18
C GLU A 305 3.48 32.15 21.76
N HIS A 306 3.70 33.46 21.83
CA HIS A 306 4.98 34.05 21.48
C HIS A 306 6.02 33.79 22.57
N ALA A 307 7.30 33.80 22.19
CA ALA A 307 8.41 33.62 23.12
C ALA A 307 8.45 34.66 24.28
N ASP A 308 7.81 35.82 24.10
CA ASP A 308 7.67 36.87 25.13
C ASP A 308 6.53 36.62 26.13
N GLY A 309 5.77 35.53 25.96
CA GLY A 309 4.64 35.13 26.79
C GLY A 309 3.30 35.72 26.35
N ARG A 310 3.25 36.53 25.30
CA ARG A 310 2.00 37.03 24.71
C ARG A 310 1.26 35.90 24.01
N ARG A 311 -0.06 35.85 24.20
CA ARG A 311 -0.95 34.88 23.54
C ARG A 311 -1.96 35.60 22.67
N VAL A 312 -1.95 35.28 21.39
CA VAL A 312 -2.84 35.87 20.39
C VAL A 312 -3.71 34.78 19.79
N LYS A 313 -5.00 35.04 19.66
CA LYS A 313 -5.93 34.14 18.96
C LYS A 313 -6.43 34.72 17.65
N THR A 314 -6.60 33.82 16.69
CA THR A 314 -7.14 34.05 15.35
C THR A 314 -8.08 32.92 14.96
N ASP A 315 -9.04 33.22 14.09
CA ASP A 315 -10.00 32.26 13.55
C ASP A 315 -10.04 32.29 12.01
N ASP A 316 -11.00 31.57 11.41
CA ASP A 316 -11.10 31.40 9.97
C ASP A 316 -11.34 32.72 9.21
N ASP A 317 -11.92 33.74 9.86
CA ASP A 317 -12.08 35.06 9.26
C ASP A 317 -10.74 35.83 9.13
N ASP A 318 -9.73 35.46 9.92
CA ASP A 318 -8.41 36.10 9.92
C ASP A 318 -7.45 35.54 8.84
N TRP A 319 -7.78 34.41 8.21
CA TRP A 319 -6.91 33.73 7.25
C TRP A 319 -7.47 33.73 5.83
N PRO A 320 -7.15 34.75 5.00
CA PRO A 320 -7.54 34.75 3.58
C PRO A 320 -6.92 33.58 2.80
N PHE A 321 -5.85 32.99 3.34
CA PHE A 321 -5.15 31.82 2.80
C PHE A 321 -4.93 30.82 3.93
N ASN A 322 -5.71 29.74 3.95
CA ASN A 322 -5.69 28.75 5.02
C ASN A 322 -5.45 27.35 4.44
N PRO A 323 -4.20 26.98 4.12
CA PRO A 323 -3.94 25.63 3.61
C PRO A 323 -4.28 24.57 4.67
N PRO A 324 -4.73 23.38 4.26
CA PRO A 324 -4.97 22.27 5.17
C PRO A 324 -3.65 21.65 5.64
N PHE A 325 -3.66 21.12 6.86
CA PHE A 325 -2.61 20.25 7.38
C PHE A 325 -2.88 18.80 6.99
N ASP A 326 -1.84 18.07 6.61
CA ASP A 326 -1.95 16.66 6.30
C ASP A 326 -2.12 15.82 7.58
N LEU A 327 -3.35 15.34 7.84
CA LEU A 327 -3.67 14.53 9.03
C LEU A 327 -2.97 13.16 9.06
N TYR A 328 -2.36 12.74 7.95
CA TYR A 328 -1.51 11.56 7.92
C TYR A 328 -0.05 11.85 8.32
N ASP A 329 0.36 13.12 8.43
CA ASP A 329 1.71 13.51 8.85
C ASP A 329 2.01 12.99 10.27
N PRO A 330 3.01 12.12 10.45
CA PRO A 330 3.40 11.60 11.76
C PRO A 330 3.83 12.70 12.73
N GLU A 331 4.44 13.79 12.26
CA GLU A 331 4.88 14.88 13.14
C GLU A 331 3.67 15.61 13.74
N LEU A 332 2.61 15.76 12.95
CA LEU A 332 1.33 16.32 13.41
C LEU A 332 0.67 15.40 14.45
N GLY A 333 0.69 14.09 14.22
CA GLY A 333 0.18 13.09 15.16
C GLY A 333 0.90 13.10 16.51
N LEU A 334 2.21 13.34 16.51
CA LEU A 334 3.03 13.47 17.73
C LEU A 334 2.82 14.81 18.45
N ALA A 335 2.29 15.81 17.75
CA ALA A 335 2.00 17.14 18.26
C ALA A 335 0.60 17.26 18.87
N GLU A 336 -0.18 16.18 18.96
CA GLU A 336 -1.53 16.21 19.53
C GLU A 336 -1.54 16.69 20.99
N VAL A 337 -2.51 17.55 21.31
CA VAL A 337 -2.78 18.02 22.67
C VAL A 337 -4.24 17.79 23.04
N ASP A 338 -4.51 17.68 24.34
CA ASP A 338 -5.89 17.60 24.82
C ASP A 338 -6.65 18.88 24.49
N ARG A 339 -7.93 18.72 24.08
CA ARG A 339 -8.86 19.84 23.89
C ARG A 339 -8.84 20.85 25.05
N ALA A 340 -8.80 20.35 26.29
CA ALA A 340 -8.80 21.21 27.47
C ALA A 340 -7.59 22.16 27.53
N VAL A 341 -6.43 21.73 27.00
CA VAL A 341 -5.24 22.57 26.90
C VAL A 341 -5.46 23.68 25.88
N PHE A 342 -6.02 23.34 24.71
CA PHE A 342 -6.35 24.33 23.69
C PHE A 342 -7.37 25.37 24.18
N GLU A 343 -8.49 24.93 24.74
CA GLU A 343 -9.55 25.85 25.19
C GLU A 343 -9.06 26.77 26.32
N ALA A 344 -8.22 26.28 27.22
CA ALA A 344 -7.60 27.11 28.26
C ALA A 344 -6.69 28.20 27.67
N ALA A 345 -5.91 27.88 26.63
CA ALA A 345 -5.09 28.87 25.93
C ALA A 345 -5.96 29.87 25.14
N TRP A 346 -7.04 29.40 24.52
CA TRP A 346 -7.97 30.23 23.75
C TRP A 346 -8.68 31.27 24.65
N ASP A 347 -9.11 30.85 25.84
CA ASP A 347 -9.78 31.73 26.80
C ASP A 347 -8.85 32.80 27.37
N ASP A 348 -7.55 32.47 27.51
CA ASP A 348 -6.51 33.37 28.03
C ASP A 348 -5.92 34.30 26.96
N ALA A 349 -6.06 33.95 25.67
CA ALA A 349 -5.52 34.70 24.55
C ALA A 349 -6.36 35.94 24.20
N GLU A 350 -5.66 37.02 23.83
CA GLU A 350 -6.26 38.23 23.28
C GLU A 350 -6.50 38.05 21.78
N HIS A 351 -7.62 38.57 21.25
CA HIS A 351 -7.81 38.56 19.80
C HIS A 351 -6.77 39.47 19.14
N GLU A 352 -6.26 39.04 17.99
CA GLU A 352 -5.39 39.91 17.20
C GLU A 352 -6.15 41.18 16.79
N THR A 353 -5.86 42.31 17.43
CA THR A 353 -6.41 43.60 17.00
C THR A 353 -5.59 44.06 15.81
N GLY A 354 -6.15 43.93 14.60
CA GLY A 354 -5.50 44.28 13.34
C GLY A 354 -4.82 45.66 13.34
N VAL A 355 -3.65 45.71 12.68
CA VAL A 355 -2.93 46.95 12.31
C VAL A 355 -3.54 47.57 11.07
#